data_AF-A0A8T5FBE2-F1
#
_entry.id   AF-A0A8T5FBE2-F1
#
_cell.length_a   1.000
_cell.length_b   1.000
_cell.length_c   1.000
_cell.angle_alpha   90.00
_cell.angle_beta   90.00
_cell.angle_gamma   90.00
#
_symmetry.space_group_name_H-M   'P 1'
#
loop_
_entity.id
_entity.type
_entity.pdbx_description
1 polymer ?
#
loop_
_entity_poly.entity_id
_entity_poly.type
_entity_poly.pdbx_seq_one_letter_code
_entity_poly.pdbx_strand_id
1 'polypeptide(L)'
;MYDDHGLYYVGLTNCSLRSRIQKHTRDRHKDKWKKFSWYHIQDLEHTKDIETILLRIIDPKGNRVKGKFKKKKRKSEEEKDSRKKVVKTRRKK
;
A
#
# COMPACT_ATOMS: atom_id res chain seq x y z
N MET A 1 -5.51 11.35 5.04
CA MET A 1 -6.36 12.55 5.20
C MET A 1 -7.38 12.26 6.28
N TYR A 2 -7.69 13.25 7.10
CA TYR A 2 -8.54 13.13 8.29
C TYR A 2 -9.73 14.08 8.20
N ASP A 3 -10.91 13.58 8.56
CA ASP A 3 -12.12 14.36 8.83
C ASP A 3 -12.28 14.55 10.35
N ASP A 4 -13.45 15.01 10.79
CA ASP A 4 -13.76 15.20 12.21
C ASP A 4 -13.91 13.88 12.98
N HIS A 5 -14.05 12.75 12.28
CA HIS A 5 -14.27 11.43 12.86
C HIS A 5 -13.00 10.54 12.81
N GLY A 6 -11.91 11.04 12.24
CA GLY A 6 -10.63 10.33 12.17
C GLY A 6 -10.15 10.13 10.74
N LEU A 7 -9.55 8.96 10.48
CA LEU A 7 -8.88 8.70 9.20
C LEU A 7 -9.89 8.47 8.08
N TYR A 8 -10.09 9.50 7.26
CA TYR A 8 -11.02 9.51 6.15
C TYR A 8 -10.48 8.82 4.88
N TYR A 9 -9.19 8.98 4.59
CA TYR A 9 -8.58 8.46 3.36
C TYR A 9 -7.09 8.13 3.52
N VAL A 10 -6.68 7.00 2.95
CA VAL A 10 -5.28 6.56 2.84
C VAL A 10 -4.93 6.35 1.36
N GLY A 11 -3.74 6.74 0.96
CA GLY A 11 -3.28 6.47 -0.40
C GLY A 11 -1.81 6.74 -0.59
N LEU A 12 -1.24 6.10 -1.61
CA LEU A 12 0.15 6.28 -2.01
C LEU A 12 0.32 7.44 -2.99
N THR A 13 1.49 8.05 -3.00
CA THR A 13 1.89 8.98 -4.06
C THR A 13 3.16 8.49 -4.73
N ASN A 14 3.15 8.41 -6.06
CA ASN A 14 4.26 7.85 -6.84
C ASN A 14 5.14 8.96 -7.45
N CYS A 15 4.61 10.18 -7.55
CA CYS A 15 5.25 11.29 -8.27
C CYS A 15 5.50 12.47 -7.33
N SER A 16 4.44 13.14 -6.89
CA SER A 16 4.57 14.27 -5.98
C SER A 16 3.43 14.32 -4.97
N LEU A 17 3.76 14.62 -3.72
CA LEU A 17 2.78 14.87 -2.68
C LEU A 17 1.91 16.10 -3.02
N ARG A 18 2.55 17.17 -3.50
CA ARG A 18 1.87 18.43 -3.87
C ARG A 18 0.76 18.21 -4.89
N SER A 19 1.05 17.51 -6.00
CA SER A 19 0.04 17.27 -7.04
C SER A 19 -1.10 16.38 -6.54
N ARG A 20 -0.79 15.40 -5.67
CA ARG A 20 -1.82 14.56 -5.04
C ARG A 20 -2.76 15.38 -4.17
N ILE A 21 -2.22 16.24 -3.30
CA ILE A 21 -3.03 17.10 -2.43
C ILE A 21 -3.87 18.05 -3.28
N GLN A 22 -3.28 18.72 -4.27
CA GLN A 22 -3.99 19.64 -5.15
C GLN A 22 -5.16 18.95 -5.87
N LYS A 23 -4.97 17.71 -6.33
CA LYS A 23 -6.06 16.90 -6.89
C LYS A 23 -7.18 16.64 -5.88
N HIS A 24 -6.85 16.31 -4.64
CA HIS A 24 -7.81 16.05 -3.56
C HIS A 24 -8.57 17.30 -3.06
N THR A 25 -8.15 18.50 -3.47
CA THR A 25 -8.94 19.74 -3.27
C THR A 25 -10.04 19.93 -4.32
N ARG A 26 -10.01 19.17 -5.43
CA ARG A 26 -10.92 19.34 -6.58
C ARG A 26 -11.71 18.10 -6.94
N ASP A 27 -11.25 16.92 -6.51
CA ASP A 27 -11.91 15.65 -6.82
C ASP A 27 -12.99 15.30 -5.78
N ARG A 28 -13.45 14.04 -5.79
CA ARG A 28 -14.47 13.52 -4.87
C ARG A 28 -14.14 13.65 -3.37
N HIS A 29 -12.88 13.92 -3.03
CA HIS A 29 -12.41 14.13 -1.66
C HIS A 29 -12.51 15.60 -1.24
N LYS A 30 -12.82 16.51 -2.16
CA LYS A 30 -13.05 17.92 -1.86
C LYS A 30 -14.05 18.06 -0.70
N ASP A 31 -13.71 18.95 0.24
CA ASP A 31 -14.49 19.30 1.44
C ASP A 31 -14.80 18.14 2.40
N LYS A 32 -14.13 16.99 2.26
CA LYS A 32 -14.33 15.79 3.11
C LYS A 32 -13.17 15.51 4.06
N TRP A 33 -12.23 16.44 4.17
CA TRP A 33 -11.09 16.33 5.07
C TRP A 33 -10.65 17.73 5.48
N LYS A 34 -10.10 17.85 6.69
CA LYS A 34 -9.59 19.12 7.24
C LYS A 34 -8.09 19.08 7.45
N LYS A 35 -7.54 17.89 7.69
CA LYS A 35 -6.12 17.69 8.00
C LYS A 35 -5.56 16.53 7.16
N PHE A 36 -4.26 16.50 6.93
CA PHE A 36 -3.59 15.34 6.38
C PHE A 36 -2.23 15.14 7.05
N SER A 37 -1.79 13.90 7.06
CA SER A 37 -0.42 13.52 7.43
C SER A 37 0.18 12.79 6.24
N TRP A 38 1.49 12.91 6.07
CA TRP A 38 2.23 12.21 5.04
C TRP A 38 3.47 11.57 5.67
N TYR A 39 3.86 10.41 5.15
CA TYR A 39 5.00 9.65 5.63
C TYR A 39 5.87 9.31 4.43
N HIS A 40 7.16 9.65 4.52
CA HIS A 40 8.13 9.26 3.52
C HIS A 40 8.69 7.89 3.89
N ILE A 41 8.52 6.92 2.98
CA ILE A 41 9.01 5.55 3.15
C ILE A 41 10.08 5.34 2.07
N GLN A 42 11.32 5.04 2.49
CA GLN A 42 12.44 4.84 1.56
C GLN A 42 12.28 3.54 0.76
N ASP A 43 11.70 2.50 1.36
CA ASP A 43 11.48 1.22 0.72
C ASP A 43 10.10 1.14 0.03
N LEU A 44 10.12 1.21 -1.30
CA LEU A 44 8.93 1.12 -2.14
C LEU A 44 8.38 -0.31 -2.26
N GLU A 45 9.16 -1.35 -1.93
CA GLU A 45 8.74 -2.75 -2.10
C GLU A 45 7.50 -3.06 -1.26
N HIS A 46 7.48 -2.63 -0.01
CA HIS A 46 6.42 -2.91 0.95
C HIS A 46 5.34 -1.82 1.05
N THR A 47 5.49 -0.72 0.32
CA THR A 47 4.59 0.44 0.45
C THR A 47 3.14 0.09 0.08
N LYS A 48 2.91 -0.81 -0.90
CA LYS A 48 1.57 -1.33 -1.24
C LYS A 48 0.98 -2.25 -0.19
N ASP A 49 1.83 -3.03 0.48
CA ASP A 49 1.39 -3.93 1.54
C ASP A 49 0.98 -3.13 2.78
N ILE A 50 1.73 -2.08 3.12
CA ILE A 50 1.39 -1.13 4.19
C ILE A 50 0.05 -0.43 3.89
N GLU A 51 -0.14 0.08 2.67
CA GLU A 51 -1.43 0.64 2.25
C GLU A 51 -2.55 -0.39 2.43
N THR A 52 -2.35 -1.63 1.98
CA THR A 52 -3.34 -2.70 2.08
C THR A 52 -3.70 -3.03 3.53
N ILE A 53 -2.71 -3.08 4.42
CA ILE A 53 -2.91 -3.32 5.85
C ILE A 53 -3.74 -2.18 6.46
N LEU A 54 -3.37 -0.92 6.22
CA LEU A 54 -4.09 0.24 6.73
C LEU A 54 -5.55 0.28 6.25
N LEU A 55 -5.78 -0.04 4.97
CA LEU A 55 -7.14 -0.09 4.41
C LEU A 55 -8.01 -1.15 5.09
N ARG A 56 -7.44 -2.27 5.52
CA ARG A 56 -8.18 -3.35 6.18
C ARG A 56 -8.46 -3.10 7.64
N ILE A 57 -7.50 -2.51 8.37
CA ILE A 57 -7.65 -2.24 9.80
C ILE A 57 -8.67 -1.12 10.01
N ILE A 58 -8.59 -0.07 9.20
CA ILE A 58 -9.29 1.18 9.48
C ILE A 58 -10.60 1.32 8.68
N ASP A 59 -10.69 0.63 7.56
CA ASP A 59 -11.78 0.74 6.58
C ASP A 59 -12.24 2.19 6.27
N PRO A 60 -11.33 3.08 5.81
CA PRO A 60 -11.64 4.49 5.64
C PRO A 60 -12.74 4.73 4.61
N LYS A 61 -13.77 5.49 4.99
CA LYS A 61 -14.95 5.82 4.16
C LYS A 61 -14.59 6.44 2.80
N GLY A 62 -13.48 7.18 2.74
CA GLY A 62 -13.00 7.81 1.52
C GLY A 62 -12.38 6.83 0.52
N ASN A 63 -11.99 5.62 0.91
CA ASN A 63 -11.33 4.67 0.02
C ASN A 63 -12.35 3.77 -0.71
N ARG A 64 -12.27 3.76 -2.06
CA ARG A 64 -13.06 2.83 -2.88
C ARG A 64 -12.53 1.40 -2.80
N VAL A 65 -11.22 1.26 -2.66
CA VAL A 65 -10.53 -0.03 -2.58
C VAL A 65 -10.34 -0.39 -1.11
N LYS A 66 -10.75 -1.60 -0.73
CA LYS A 66 -10.71 -2.12 0.65
C LYS A 66 -9.42 -2.89 0.98
N GLY A 67 -8.36 -2.69 0.19
CA GLY A 67 -7.08 -3.41 0.36
C GLY A 67 -7.14 -4.87 -0.09
N LYS A 68 -6.90 -5.13 -1.38
CA LYS A 68 -6.70 -6.49 -1.91
C LYS A 68 -5.19 -6.78 -1.97
N PHE A 69 -4.71 -7.76 -1.22
CA PHE A 69 -3.37 -8.28 -1.42
C PHE A 69 -3.23 -8.83 -2.84
N LYS A 70 -2.11 -8.57 -3.49
CA LYS A 70 -1.77 -9.24 -4.75
C LYS A 70 -1.79 -10.73 -4.49
N LYS A 71 -2.62 -11.48 -5.22
CA LYS A 71 -2.57 -12.95 -5.20
C LYS A 71 -1.13 -13.33 -5.61
N LYS A 72 -0.41 -14.04 -4.74
CA LYS A 72 0.85 -14.65 -5.13
C LYS A 72 0.55 -15.52 -6.35
N LYS A 73 1.20 -15.23 -7.49
CA LYS A 73 1.25 -16.22 -8.57
C LYS A 73 1.83 -17.49 -7.93
N ARG A 74 1.12 -18.60 -8.06
CA ARG A 74 1.64 -19.90 -7.67
C ARG A 74 2.93 -20.05 -8.48
N LYS A 75 4.08 -20.05 -7.80
CA LYS A 75 5.39 -20.21 -8.45
C LYS A 75 5.32 -21.43 -9.35
N SER A 76 5.83 -21.31 -10.59
CA SER A 76 6.01 -22.47 -11.45
C SER A 76 6.86 -23.51 -10.71
N GLU A 77 6.68 -24.79 -11.02
CA GLU A 77 7.41 -25.87 -10.36
C GLU A 77 8.94 -25.71 -10.50
N GLU A 78 9.38 -25.08 -11.58
CA GLU A 78 10.78 -24.73 -11.86
C GLU A 78 11.40 -23.76 -10.83
N GLU A 79 10.65 -22.75 -10.38
CA GLU A 79 11.11 -21.81 -9.33
C GLU A 79 11.15 -22.47 -7.94
N LYS A 80 10.36 -23.53 -7.74
CA LYS A 80 10.39 -24.33 -6.50
C LYS A 80 11.59 -25.27 -6.49
N ASP A 81 11.93 -25.87 -7.62
CA ASP A 81 13.07 -26.79 -7.73
C ASP A 81 14.42 -26.07 -7.59
N SER A 82 14.57 -24.92 -8.25
CA SER A 82 15.75 -24.05 -8.11
C SER A 82 15.96 -23.56 -6.67
N ARG A 83 14.89 -23.19 -5.94
CA ARG A 83 14.99 -22.87 -4.50
C ARG A 83 15.36 -24.07 -3.62
N LYS A 84 14.86 -25.27 -3.92
CA LYS A 84 15.24 -26.50 -3.20
C LYS A 84 16.73 -26.82 -3.37
N LYS A 85 17.28 -26.62 -4.57
CA LYS A 85 18.72 -26.80 -4.84
C LYS A 85 19.57 -25.79 -4.06
N VAL A 86 19.23 -24.51 -4.09
CA VAL A 86 19.96 -23.46 -3.35
C VAL A 86 19.95 -23.69 -1.83
N VAL A 87 18.83 -24.13 -1.26
CA VAL A 87 18.73 -24.44 0.19
C VAL A 87 19.55 -25.69 0.56
N LYS A 88 19.59 -26.72 -0.29
CA LYS A 88 20.45 -27.89 -0.07
C LYS A 88 21.94 -27.55 -0.12
N THR A 89 22.37 -26.69 -1.05
CA THR A 89 23.77 -26.26 -1.16
C THR A 89 24.21 -25.44 0.05
N ARG A 90 23.34 -24.59 0.60
CA ARG A 90 23.63 -23.80 1.81
C ARG A 90 23.69 -24.62 3.10
N ARG A 91 23.03 -25.78 3.17
CA ARG A 91 23.08 -26.69 4.34
C ARG A 91 24.27 -27.65 4.33
N LYS A 92 25.04 -27.68 3.24
CA LYS A 92 26.22 -28.54 3.07
C LYS A 92 27.55 -27.80 3.30
N LYS A 93 27.51 -26.55 3.77
CA LYS A 93 28.67 -25.75 4.17
C LYS A 93 28.60 -25.48 5.66
#